data_AF-A0A1E7IAA4-F1
#
_entry.id   AF-A0A1E7IAA4-F1
#
_cell.length_a   1.000
_cell.length_b   1.000
_cell.length_c   1.000
_cell.angle_alpha   90.00
_cell.angle_beta   90.00
_cell.angle_gamma   90.00
#
_symmetry.space_group_name_H-M   'P 1'
#
loop_
_entity.id
_entity.type
_entity.pdbx_description
1 polymer ?
#
loop_
_entity_poly.entity_id
_entity_poly.type
_entity_poly.pdbx_seq_one_letter_code
_entity_poly.pdbx_strand_id
1 'polypeptide(L)'
;MSTVDLRTKFGLVLEECLKNALVKSNISYRQGWQYDQLLMKPDFTIPDCDCPKYVIEVTQVEARNVFQRKVLRYVQAISDAKSFFGPKIITVNVLFGETKNLPSSTIGLLDKIFDISIYPTDPQNSDFCDEFLKIQNFALTLSGDDNFSKAHEVGNEVSKALSVEITLLGEMVKKRLDSALLNSEMTQLWQFENDRYNSYSSLNVLPGPERHYKEGLLRSLYLPDNLAEEILNNGKIVHESMGLNLLETVEIVSKRKSLKGVQYFPASPLDTFVADADFLEMRAMCNAVLKSEPSICWHFEDIRTPNRLRVMADHFLDTVKKGQETLSRALKENVSNPEYLGISHTRCWMADFMPALTGDSHNLYNNLMLDTETFIGSIANPFNNLTTKSERLIAATEAMPSYCDAATEVFFDLLKNKKIDILTIEIETLVKAVLELRIYASKGLQKLNPLHVVMSGISKEIGISCVKSRETSYLFDLISSNAPVGKYDLFKLCKADSKSYALMNGLYIGGGYSSDHKADEWSGRLRSLLYRYNDGKFEKAKIEAAIFVYDGNWSEKSLTKMKRNGWTHICQIHELRATLINIFPS
;
A
#
# COMPACT_ATOMS: atom_id res chain seq x y z
N MET A 1 -18.54 -13.22 2.83
CA MET A 1 -17.54 -12.37 3.54
C MET A 1 -16.24 -12.37 2.75
N SER A 2 -15.54 -11.23 2.60
CA SER A 2 -14.23 -11.24 1.90
C SER A 2 -13.16 -11.93 2.76
N THR A 3 -12.07 -12.42 2.15
CA THR A 3 -10.95 -13.02 2.89
C THR A 3 -10.33 -12.03 3.89
N VAL A 4 -10.38 -10.72 3.60
CA VAL A 4 -9.87 -9.66 4.49
C VAL A 4 -10.76 -9.48 5.71
N ASP A 5 -12.08 -9.49 5.51
CA ASP A 5 -13.06 -9.36 6.59
C ASP A 5 -12.99 -10.56 7.54
N LEU A 6 -12.92 -11.78 6.98
CA LEU A 6 -12.76 -13.01 7.76
C LEU A 6 -11.51 -12.93 8.66
N ARG A 7 -10.38 -12.50 8.09
CA ARG A 7 -9.12 -12.39 8.83
C ARG A 7 -9.15 -11.30 9.90
N THR A 8 -9.80 -10.19 9.62
CA THR A 8 -9.97 -9.11 10.59
C THR A 8 -10.83 -9.58 11.76
N LYS A 9 -11.97 -10.25 11.47
CA LYS A 9 -12.84 -10.87 12.47
C LYS A 9 -12.06 -11.90 13.28
N PHE A 10 -11.30 -12.78 12.63
CA PHE A 10 -10.51 -13.81 13.30
C PHE A 10 -9.48 -13.24 14.29
N GLY A 11 -8.76 -12.17 13.91
CA GLY A 11 -7.86 -11.47 14.84
C GLY A 11 -8.57 -10.96 16.09
N LEU A 12 -9.75 -10.35 15.93
CA LEU A 12 -10.58 -9.87 17.05
C LEU A 12 -11.15 -11.01 17.91
N VAL A 13 -11.42 -12.17 17.32
CA VAL A 13 -11.83 -13.36 18.09
C VAL A 13 -10.71 -13.84 19.00
N LEU A 14 -9.45 -13.86 18.52
CA LEU A 14 -8.31 -14.24 19.34
C LEU A 14 -8.02 -13.24 20.47
N GLU A 15 -8.26 -11.95 20.23
CA GLU A 15 -8.27 -10.92 21.28
C GLU A 15 -9.31 -11.25 22.36
N GLU A 16 -10.53 -11.61 21.99
CA GLU A 16 -11.58 -12.01 22.95
C GLU A 16 -11.24 -13.33 23.67
N CYS A 17 -10.55 -14.27 23.01
CA CYS A 17 -10.02 -15.47 23.68
C CYS A 17 -9.01 -15.09 24.78
N LEU A 18 -8.10 -14.16 24.50
CA LEU A 18 -7.15 -13.67 25.51
C LEU A 18 -7.87 -12.97 26.65
N LYS A 19 -8.86 -12.12 26.35
CA LYS A 19 -9.71 -11.47 27.36
C LYS A 19 -10.31 -12.50 28.33
N ASN A 20 -10.93 -13.55 27.79
CA ASN A 20 -11.51 -14.63 28.61
C ASN A 20 -10.45 -15.36 29.43
N ALA A 21 -9.25 -15.55 28.87
CA ALA A 21 -8.11 -16.13 29.59
C ALA A 21 -7.66 -15.25 30.77
N LEU A 22 -7.58 -13.92 30.59
CA LEU A 22 -7.25 -12.96 31.65
C LEU A 22 -8.27 -13.02 32.80
N VAL A 23 -9.57 -13.10 32.47
CA VAL A 23 -10.65 -13.25 33.47
C VAL A 23 -10.45 -14.53 34.29
N LYS A 24 -10.22 -15.68 33.64
CA LYS A 24 -10.04 -16.96 34.36
C LYS A 24 -8.81 -16.97 35.26
N SER A 25 -7.78 -16.20 34.92
CA SER A 25 -6.57 -16.08 35.74
C SER A 25 -6.63 -14.98 36.81
N ASN A 26 -7.81 -14.37 37.01
CA ASN A 26 -8.06 -13.27 37.93
C ASN A 26 -7.13 -12.07 37.69
N ILE A 27 -6.85 -11.75 36.42
CA ILE A 27 -6.07 -10.57 36.04
C ILE A 27 -7.06 -9.45 35.72
N SER A 28 -6.95 -8.34 36.44
CA SER A 28 -7.70 -7.11 36.16
C SER A 28 -7.14 -6.42 34.92
N TYR A 29 -7.99 -5.97 33.99
CA TYR A 29 -7.58 -5.32 32.74
C TYR A 29 -8.61 -4.30 32.24
N ARG A 30 -8.18 -3.36 31.40
CA ARG A 30 -9.06 -2.61 30.48
C ARG A 30 -8.81 -3.07 29.07
N GLN A 31 -9.88 -3.38 28.33
CA GLN A 31 -9.79 -3.70 26.91
C GLN A 31 -9.99 -2.43 26.09
N GLY A 32 -9.09 -2.16 25.15
CA GLY A 32 -9.28 -1.09 24.19
C GLY A 32 -9.38 0.31 24.79
N TRP A 33 -8.58 0.63 25.80
CA TRP A 33 -8.65 1.94 26.46
C TRP A 33 -7.96 3.03 25.63
N GLN A 34 -8.70 4.05 25.21
CA GLN A 34 -8.16 5.24 24.54
C GLN A 34 -7.67 6.26 25.58
N TYR A 35 -6.43 6.11 26.04
CA TYR A 35 -5.84 7.00 27.08
C TYR A 35 -5.40 8.37 26.56
N ASP A 36 -5.21 8.54 25.25
CA ASP A 36 -4.97 9.82 24.56
C ASP A 36 -5.56 9.77 23.15
N GLN A 37 -6.33 10.77 22.73
CA GLN A 37 -7.09 10.73 21.46
C GLN A 37 -6.21 10.63 20.20
N LEU A 38 -4.93 10.99 20.30
CA LEU A 38 -3.98 11.02 19.20
C LEU A 38 -3.02 9.80 19.24
N LEU A 39 -3.08 8.93 20.26
CA LEU A 39 -2.26 7.70 20.34
C LEU A 39 -3.03 6.48 19.84
N MET A 40 -2.30 5.40 19.53
CA MET A 40 -2.91 4.11 19.26
C MET A 40 -3.65 3.56 20.50
N LYS A 41 -4.79 2.93 20.25
CA LYS A 41 -5.55 2.21 21.27
C LYS A 41 -4.96 0.80 21.38
N PRO A 42 -4.40 0.41 22.55
CA PRO A 42 -3.90 -0.93 22.76
C PRO A 42 -5.06 -1.90 22.94
N ASP A 43 -4.79 -3.19 22.74
CA ASP A 43 -5.79 -4.23 22.95
C ASP A 43 -6.11 -4.37 24.44
N PHE A 44 -5.07 -4.40 25.30
CA PHE A 44 -5.25 -4.42 26.76
C PHE A 44 -4.27 -3.54 27.53
N THR A 45 -4.73 -3.02 28.67
CA THR A 45 -3.86 -2.46 29.72
C THR A 45 -4.11 -3.15 31.06
N ILE A 46 -3.05 -3.44 31.81
CA ILE A 46 -3.11 -4.20 33.07
C ILE A 46 -2.28 -3.49 34.16
N PRO A 47 -2.79 -3.31 35.39
CA PRO A 47 -4.15 -3.62 35.82
C PRO A 47 -5.18 -2.61 35.27
N ASP A 48 -6.47 -2.79 35.62
CA ASP A 48 -7.52 -1.80 35.36
C ASP A 48 -7.31 -0.55 36.23
N CYS A 49 -6.40 0.33 35.80
CA CYS A 49 -6.15 1.62 36.43
C CYS A 49 -5.58 2.63 35.43
N ASP A 50 -5.48 3.90 35.85
CA ASP A 50 -4.99 4.98 34.99
C ASP A 50 -3.46 4.96 34.80
N CYS A 51 -2.75 4.16 35.59
CA CYS A 51 -1.30 3.96 35.53
C CYS A 51 -0.99 2.46 35.42
N PRO A 52 -1.31 1.82 34.29
CA PRO A 52 -1.10 0.40 34.09
C PRO A 52 0.39 0.06 34.24
N LYS A 53 0.68 -1.20 34.55
CA LYS A 53 2.02 -1.78 34.53
C LYS A 53 2.36 -2.41 33.17
N TYR A 54 1.34 -2.91 32.47
CA TYR A 54 1.49 -3.58 31.18
C TYR A 54 0.56 -3.00 30.11
N VAL A 55 1.05 -2.98 28.88
CA VAL A 55 0.27 -2.74 27.65
C VAL A 55 0.46 -3.96 26.76
N ILE A 56 -0.64 -4.59 26.34
CA ILE A 56 -0.62 -5.81 25.53
C ILE A 56 -1.17 -5.52 24.14
N GLU A 57 -0.42 -5.98 23.13
CA GLU A 57 -0.85 -6.06 21.74
C GLU A 57 -1.03 -7.54 21.37
N VAL A 58 -2.22 -7.89 20.88
CA VAL A 58 -2.58 -9.23 20.40
C VAL A 58 -2.50 -9.23 18.89
N THR A 59 -1.90 -10.26 18.32
CA THR A 59 -1.83 -10.34 16.87
C THR A 59 -1.90 -11.75 16.35
N GLN A 60 -2.50 -11.86 15.17
CA GLN A 60 -2.48 -13.05 14.34
C GLN A 60 -1.75 -12.79 13.02
N VAL A 61 -0.89 -13.71 12.57
CA VAL A 61 -0.15 -13.55 11.30
C VAL A 61 -0.03 -14.87 10.56
N GLU A 62 -0.44 -14.87 9.29
CA GLU A 62 -0.30 -16.01 8.36
C GLU A 62 0.73 -15.78 7.24
N ALA A 63 1.05 -14.52 6.92
CA ALA A 63 1.80 -14.21 5.70
C ALA A 63 2.88 -13.13 5.88
N ARG A 64 4.05 -13.37 5.26
CA ARG A 64 5.26 -12.52 5.32
C ARG A 64 5.01 -11.04 5.03
N ASN A 65 4.24 -10.70 3.99
CA ASN A 65 4.00 -9.31 3.57
C ASN A 65 3.03 -8.56 4.49
N VAL A 66 2.11 -9.28 5.15
CA VAL A 66 1.22 -8.68 6.16
C VAL A 66 2.04 -8.34 7.40
N PHE A 67 2.98 -9.21 7.76
CA PHE A 67 3.77 -9.05 8.97
C PHE A 67 4.65 -7.78 8.96
N GLN A 68 5.31 -7.48 7.84
CA GLN A 68 6.14 -6.27 7.73
C GLN A 68 5.35 -4.97 8.00
N ARG A 69 4.09 -4.90 7.56
CA ARG A 69 3.22 -3.76 7.84
C ARG A 69 2.79 -3.69 9.30
N LYS A 70 2.60 -4.85 9.95
CA LYS A 70 2.25 -4.92 11.38
C LYS A 70 3.40 -4.48 12.28
N VAL A 71 4.66 -4.76 11.91
CA VAL A 71 5.84 -4.28 12.65
C VAL A 71 5.82 -2.76 12.86
N LEU A 72 5.45 -1.99 11.84
CA LEU A 72 5.36 -0.53 11.95
C LEU A 72 4.28 -0.08 12.95
N ARG A 73 3.15 -0.81 13.00
CA ARG A 73 2.09 -0.56 13.97
C ARG A 73 2.54 -0.89 15.39
N TYR A 74 3.33 -1.96 15.59
CA TYR A 74 3.92 -2.24 16.90
C TYR A 74 4.89 -1.17 17.34
N VAL A 75 5.78 -0.72 16.46
CA VAL A 75 6.71 0.37 16.78
C VAL A 75 5.93 1.61 17.22
N GLN A 76 4.84 1.92 16.52
CA GLN A 76 3.94 3.01 16.91
C GLN A 76 3.27 2.77 18.28
N ALA A 77 2.67 1.59 18.50
CA ALA A 77 1.97 1.24 19.74
C ALA A 77 2.89 1.22 20.97
N ILE A 78 4.07 0.59 20.86
CA ILE A 78 5.10 0.56 21.90
C ILE A 78 5.56 1.99 22.20
N SER A 79 5.91 2.75 21.17
CA SER A 79 6.38 4.12 21.35
C SER A 79 5.30 5.01 21.97
N ASP A 80 4.02 4.82 21.62
CA ASP A 80 2.89 5.54 22.22
C ASP A 80 2.73 5.21 23.70
N ALA A 81 2.75 3.92 24.05
CA ALA A 81 2.67 3.47 25.44
C ALA A 81 3.85 3.98 26.28
N LYS A 82 5.09 3.80 25.79
CA LYS A 82 6.34 4.23 26.46
C LYS A 82 6.42 5.75 26.58
N SER A 83 5.92 6.48 25.59
CA SER A 83 5.86 7.95 25.63
C SER A 83 4.86 8.45 26.67
N PHE A 84 3.66 7.86 26.73
CA PHE A 84 2.58 8.33 27.59
C PHE A 84 2.72 7.89 29.04
N PHE A 85 2.90 6.59 29.29
CA PHE A 85 3.02 6.02 30.64
C PHE A 85 4.45 6.07 31.19
N GLY A 86 5.42 6.46 30.36
CA GLY A 86 6.83 6.52 30.69
C GLY A 86 7.59 5.23 30.38
N PRO A 87 8.93 5.27 30.38
CA PRO A 87 9.77 4.17 29.88
C PRO A 87 9.66 2.86 30.68
N LYS A 88 9.08 2.92 31.90
CA LYS A 88 8.91 1.79 32.81
C LYS A 88 7.66 0.94 32.55
N ILE A 89 6.72 1.37 31.70
CA ILE A 89 5.60 0.52 31.30
C ILE A 89 6.15 -0.71 30.57
N ILE A 90 5.60 -1.89 30.83
CA ILE A 90 6.03 -3.14 30.17
C ILE A 90 5.13 -3.37 28.95
N THR A 91 5.73 -3.45 27.78
CA THR A 91 5.04 -3.72 26.52
C THR A 91 5.12 -5.20 26.18
N VAL A 92 3.96 -5.79 25.90
CA VAL A 92 3.82 -7.25 25.74
C VAL A 92 3.20 -7.53 24.38
N ASN A 93 3.82 -8.41 23.62
CA ASN A 93 3.27 -8.96 22.39
C ASN A 93 2.73 -10.36 22.64
N VAL A 94 1.49 -10.62 22.22
CA VAL A 94 0.91 -11.97 22.17
C VAL A 94 0.64 -12.32 20.71
N LEU A 95 1.52 -13.13 20.13
CA LEU A 95 1.47 -13.48 18.72
C LEU A 95 0.94 -14.90 18.51
N PHE A 96 -0.27 -15.00 17.99
CA PHE A 96 -0.87 -16.22 17.46
C PHE A 96 -0.41 -16.47 16.02
N GLY A 97 0.01 -17.71 15.75
CA GLY A 97 0.50 -18.14 14.45
C GLY A 97 1.79 -18.96 14.55
N GLU A 98 2.09 -19.69 13.49
CA GLU A 98 3.31 -20.49 13.42
C GLU A 98 4.52 -19.60 13.15
N THR A 99 5.33 -19.33 14.17
CA THR A 99 6.54 -18.48 14.07
C THR A 99 7.54 -18.99 13.02
N LYS A 100 7.62 -20.31 12.80
CA LYS A 100 8.43 -20.96 11.75
C LYS A 100 8.11 -20.47 10.33
N ASN A 101 6.88 -19.99 10.10
CA ASN A 101 6.45 -19.47 8.78
C ASN A 101 6.78 -17.97 8.62
N LEU A 102 7.30 -17.33 9.66
CA LEU A 102 7.68 -15.93 9.68
C LEU A 102 9.20 -15.78 9.52
N PRO A 103 9.69 -14.70 8.90
CA PRO A 103 11.13 -14.47 8.83
C PRO A 103 11.72 -14.36 10.24
N SER A 104 12.74 -15.16 10.53
CA SER A 104 13.43 -15.17 11.84
C SER A 104 13.95 -13.79 12.24
N SER A 105 14.41 -13.00 11.27
CA SER A 105 14.82 -11.61 11.47
C SER A 105 13.70 -10.72 12.02
N THR A 106 12.45 -11.01 11.66
CA THR A 106 11.31 -10.22 12.13
C THR A 106 10.86 -10.68 13.51
N ILE A 107 10.87 -11.99 13.80
CA ILE A 107 10.63 -12.51 15.16
C ILE A 107 11.67 -11.97 16.13
N GLY A 108 12.96 -12.07 15.78
CA GLY A 108 14.04 -11.53 16.59
C GLY A 108 13.97 -10.01 16.76
N LEU A 109 13.34 -9.28 15.82
CA LEU A 109 13.05 -7.86 16.02
C LEU A 109 11.95 -7.65 17.06
N LEU A 110 10.86 -8.43 17.04
CA LEU A 110 9.79 -8.31 18.04
C LEU A 110 10.34 -8.53 19.45
N ASP A 111 11.18 -9.54 19.64
CA ASP A 111 11.83 -9.85 20.91
C ASP A 111 12.81 -8.76 21.38
N LYS A 112 13.29 -7.92 20.45
CA LYS A 112 14.13 -6.76 20.77
C LYS A 112 13.35 -5.49 21.08
N ILE A 113 12.17 -5.28 20.47
CA ILE A 113 11.42 -4.02 20.65
C ILE A 113 10.38 -4.11 21.77
N PHE A 114 9.76 -5.27 21.96
CA PHE A 114 8.88 -5.52 23.10
C PHE A 114 9.72 -5.87 24.34
N ASP A 115 9.16 -5.63 25.52
CA ASP A 115 9.77 -6.10 26.76
C ASP A 115 9.53 -7.62 26.94
N ILE A 116 8.39 -8.11 26.43
CA ILE A 116 8.04 -9.54 26.43
C ILE A 116 7.31 -9.90 25.14
N SER A 117 7.71 -11.00 24.53
CA SER A 117 6.90 -11.70 23.53
C SER A 117 6.40 -13.05 24.06
N ILE A 118 5.13 -13.31 23.81
CA ILE A 118 4.46 -14.57 24.11
C ILE A 118 4.01 -15.16 22.77
N TYR A 119 4.44 -16.40 22.52
CA TYR A 119 4.18 -17.14 21.30
C TYR A 119 3.41 -18.43 21.68
N PRO A 120 2.08 -18.37 21.89
CA PRO A 120 1.33 -19.52 22.39
C PRO A 120 1.50 -20.74 21.47
N THR A 121 1.45 -20.53 20.16
CA THR A 121 1.46 -21.61 19.16
C THR A 121 2.86 -21.95 18.64
N ASP A 122 3.90 -21.61 19.40
CA ASP A 122 5.28 -21.98 19.07
C ASP A 122 5.74 -23.11 20.01
N PRO A 123 6.04 -24.31 19.47
CA PRO A 123 6.43 -25.46 20.29
C PRO A 123 7.75 -25.26 21.04
N GLN A 124 8.58 -24.27 20.66
CA GLN A 124 9.79 -23.93 21.42
C GLN A 124 9.51 -23.01 22.61
N ASN A 125 8.35 -22.37 22.64
CA ASN A 125 8.01 -21.33 23.61
C ASN A 125 6.82 -21.70 24.51
N SER A 126 6.15 -22.83 24.26
CA SER A 126 4.95 -23.25 24.99
C SER A 126 4.87 -24.76 25.15
N ASP A 127 4.74 -25.22 26.41
CA ASP A 127 4.47 -26.62 26.76
C ASP A 127 3.05 -27.06 26.33
N PHE A 128 2.17 -26.11 26.00
CA PHE A 128 0.76 -26.31 25.65
C PHE A 128 0.45 -25.88 24.20
N CYS A 129 1.44 -26.04 23.30
CA CYS A 129 1.31 -25.60 21.90
C CYS A 129 0.09 -26.23 21.21
N ASP A 130 -0.16 -27.52 21.43
CA ASP A 130 -1.29 -28.24 20.80
C ASP A 130 -2.64 -27.73 21.30
N GLU A 131 -2.77 -27.42 22.59
CA GLU A 131 -3.94 -26.79 23.18
C GLU A 131 -4.23 -25.41 22.57
N PHE A 132 -3.20 -24.60 22.37
CA PHE A 132 -3.37 -23.27 21.79
C PHE A 132 -3.66 -23.31 20.29
N LEU A 133 -3.16 -24.32 19.57
CA LEU A 133 -3.57 -24.60 18.19
C LEU A 133 -5.05 -24.99 18.09
N LYS A 134 -5.61 -25.70 19.08
CA LYS A 134 -7.08 -25.97 19.13
C LYS A 134 -7.88 -24.68 19.22
N ILE A 135 -7.48 -23.74 20.08
CA ILE A 135 -8.11 -22.41 20.18
C ILE A 135 -8.09 -21.72 18.82
N GLN A 136 -6.91 -21.67 18.19
CA GLN A 136 -6.72 -20.96 16.93
C GLN A 136 -7.58 -21.56 15.79
N ASN A 137 -7.57 -22.89 15.64
CA ASN A 137 -8.32 -23.59 14.60
C ASN A 137 -9.84 -23.49 14.80
N PHE A 138 -10.30 -23.60 16.04
CA PHE A 138 -11.72 -23.48 16.35
C PHE A 138 -12.22 -22.04 16.17
N ALA A 139 -11.43 -21.05 16.60
CA ALA A 139 -11.72 -19.64 16.38
C ALA A 139 -11.79 -19.29 14.88
N LEU A 140 -10.89 -19.83 14.04
CA LEU A 140 -10.93 -19.62 12.59
C LEU A 140 -12.20 -20.22 11.98
N THR A 141 -12.58 -21.42 12.40
CA THR A 141 -13.77 -22.13 11.91
C THR A 141 -15.03 -21.32 12.22
N LEU A 142 -15.23 -20.90 13.48
CA LEU A 142 -16.40 -20.11 13.87
C LEU A 142 -16.37 -18.67 13.32
N SER A 143 -15.19 -18.11 13.03
CA SER A 143 -15.11 -16.80 12.37
C SER A 143 -15.73 -16.83 10.98
N GLY A 144 -15.66 -17.96 10.27
CA GLY A 144 -16.29 -18.17 8.97
C GLY A 144 -17.78 -18.53 9.02
N ASP A 145 -18.34 -18.76 10.21
CA ASP A 145 -19.75 -19.10 10.39
C ASP A 145 -20.61 -17.82 10.36
N ASP A 146 -21.59 -17.81 9.46
CA ASP A 146 -22.54 -16.71 9.25
C ASP A 146 -23.53 -16.55 10.43
N ASN A 147 -23.67 -17.58 11.29
CA ASN A 147 -24.48 -17.50 12.51
C ASN A 147 -23.92 -16.51 13.54
N PHE A 148 -22.63 -16.17 13.45
CA PHE A 148 -21.98 -15.24 14.36
C PHE A 148 -21.61 -13.96 13.64
N SER A 149 -22.27 -12.86 13.98
CA SER A 149 -21.99 -11.57 13.34
C SER A 149 -20.85 -10.80 14.00
N LYS A 150 -20.58 -11.05 15.30
CA LYS A 150 -19.61 -10.28 16.09
C LYS A 150 -18.49 -11.15 16.65
N ALA A 151 -17.27 -10.63 16.67
CA ALA A 151 -16.09 -11.34 17.20
C ALA A 151 -16.22 -11.73 18.68
N HIS A 152 -16.83 -10.87 19.49
CA HIS A 152 -17.07 -11.14 20.92
C HIS A 152 -17.95 -12.38 21.15
N GLU A 153 -18.99 -12.59 20.34
CA GLU A 153 -19.90 -13.73 20.43
C GLU A 153 -19.13 -15.04 20.16
N VAL A 154 -18.31 -15.03 19.11
CA VAL A 154 -17.45 -16.16 18.75
C VAL A 154 -16.42 -16.44 19.84
N GLY A 155 -15.72 -15.43 20.34
CA GLY A 155 -14.70 -15.60 21.37
C GLY A 155 -15.25 -16.21 22.67
N ASN A 156 -16.48 -15.84 23.04
CA ASN A 156 -17.16 -16.46 24.18
C ASN A 156 -17.52 -17.93 23.93
N GLU A 157 -17.98 -18.27 22.73
CA GLU A 157 -18.28 -19.66 22.38
C GLU A 157 -17.01 -20.52 22.36
N VAL A 158 -15.91 -20.00 21.80
CA VAL A 158 -14.59 -20.63 21.89
C VAL A 158 -14.21 -20.84 23.36
N SER A 159 -14.39 -19.83 24.21
CA SER A 159 -14.05 -19.92 25.63
C SER A 159 -14.90 -20.91 26.43
N LYS A 160 -16.14 -21.13 26.00
CA LYS A 160 -17.04 -22.11 26.59
C LYS A 160 -16.67 -23.53 26.15
N ALA A 161 -16.41 -23.73 24.86
CA ALA A 161 -16.07 -25.03 24.30
C ALA A 161 -14.67 -25.52 24.71
N LEU A 162 -13.69 -24.60 24.76
CA LEU A 162 -12.28 -24.88 25.05
C LEU A 162 -11.87 -24.28 26.40
N SER A 163 -12.67 -24.58 27.42
CA SER A 163 -12.54 -23.94 28.73
C SER A 163 -11.19 -24.23 29.40
N VAL A 164 -10.66 -25.44 29.25
CA VAL A 164 -9.37 -25.85 29.81
C VAL A 164 -8.23 -25.11 29.12
N GLU A 165 -8.22 -25.11 27.79
CA GLU A 165 -7.19 -24.46 26.98
C GLU A 165 -7.13 -22.94 27.22
N ILE A 166 -8.27 -22.29 27.42
CA ILE A 166 -8.33 -20.86 27.76
C ILE A 166 -7.78 -20.57 29.17
N THR A 167 -7.99 -21.48 30.13
CA THR A 167 -7.38 -21.35 31.46
C THR A 167 -5.85 -21.46 31.36
N LEU A 168 -5.35 -22.44 30.59
CA LEU A 168 -3.91 -22.62 30.35
C LEU A 168 -3.29 -21.38 29.67
N LEU A 169 -4.00 -20.76 28.73
CA LEU A 169 -3.55 -19.52 28.08
C LEU A 169 -3.38 -18.40 29.12
N GLY A 170 -4.34 -18.27 30.03
CA GLY A 170 -4.32 -17.26 31.08
C GLY A 170 -3.19 -17.49 32.08
N GLU A 171 -2.97 -18.74 32.49
CA GLU A 171 -1.86 -19.13 33.38
C GLU A 171 -0.49 -18.84 32.74
N MET A 172 -0.33 -19.16 31.45
CA MET A 172 0.89 -18.82 30.71
C MET A 172 1.12 -17.31 30.68
N VAL A 173 0.09 -16.53 30.33
CA VAL A 173 0.19 -15.07 30.29
C VAL A 173 0.54 -14.53 31.67
N LYS A 174 -0.15 -14.96 32.73
CA LYS A 174 0.14 -14.57 34.11
C LYS A 174 1.60 -14.84 34.49
N LYS A 175 2.08 -16.06 34.26
CA LYS A 175 3.47 -16.46 34.55
C LYS A 175 4.49 -15.57 33.83
N ARG A 176 4.21 -15.20 32.57
CA ARG A 176 5.08 -14.32 31.77
C ARG A 176 5.02 -12.88 32.27
N LEU A 177 3.85 -12.37 32.67
CA LEU A 177 3.72 -11.03 33.25
C LEU A 177 4.42 -10.94 34.62
N ASP A 178 4.35 -11.97 35.45
CA ASP A 178 4.96 -12.01 36.78
C ASP A 178 6.50 -12.04 36.72
N SER A 179 7.06 -12.66 35.67
CA SER A 179 8.51 -12.74 35.41
C SER A 179 9.03 -11.64 34.47
N ALA A 180 8.18 -10.68 34.11
CA ALA A 180 8.48 -9.61 33.19
C ALA A 180 9.63 -8.71 33.66
N LEU A 181 10.61 -8.50 32.78
CA LEU A 181 11.68 -7.52 32.98
C LEU A 181 11.63 -6.48 31.86
N LEU A 182 12.05 -5.26 32.19
CA LEU A 182 12.22 -4.20 31.19
C LEU A 182 13.36 -4.56 30.25
N ASN A 183 13.18 -4.28 28.97
CA ASN A 183 14.28 -4.36 28.02
C ASN A 183 15.26 -3.20 28.23
N SER A 184 16.34 -3.48 28.97
CA SER A 184 17.36 -2.48 29.31
C SER A 184 18.06 -1.88 28.09
N GLU A 185 18.21 -2.64 26.99
CA GLU A 185 18.82 -2.18 25.73
C GLU A 185 18.04 -0.99 25.14
N MET A 186 16.71 -1.03 25.25
CA MET A 186 15.79 -0.05 24.67
C MET A 186 15.49 1.15 25.60
N THR A 187 15.96 1.13 26.85
CA THR A 187 15.60 2.14 27.86
C THR A 187 15.96 3.56 27.43
N GLN A 188 17.14 3.74 26.79
CA GLN A 188 17.58 5.04 26.30
C GLN A 188 16.65 5.59 25.20
N LEU A 189 16.21 4.72 24.27
CA LEU A 189 15.28 5.11 23.21
C LEU A 189 13.94 5.58 23.80
N TRP A 190 13.42 4.85 24.78
CA TRP A 190 12.14 5.18 25.42
C TRP A 190 12.21 6.46 26.26
N GLN A 191 13.38 6.78 26.81
CA GLN A 191 13.60 8.10 27.42
C GLN A 191 13.53 9.20 26.36
N PHE A 192 14.19 9.03 25.20
CA PHE A 192 14.11 10.02 24.12
C PHE A 192 12.68 10.23 23.62
N GLU A 193 11.89 9.15 23.47
CA GLU A 193 10.49 9.24 23.05
C GLU A 193 9.60 9.91 24.10
N ASN A 194 9.80 9.63 25.39
CA ASN A 194 9.07 10.29 26.48
C ASN A 194 9.41 11.79 26.58
N ASP A 195 10.69 12.16 26.51
CA ASP A 195 11.14 13.56 26.49
C ASP A 195 10.53 14.30 25.29
N ARG A 196 10.56 13.65 24.11
CA ARG A 196 9.93 14.16 22.89
C ARG A 196 8.44 14.38 23.11
N TYR A 197 7.71 13.38 23.59
CA TYR A 197 6.27 13.49 23.85
C TYR A 197 5.91 14.68 24.76
N ASN A 198 6.67 14.85 25.84
CA ASN A 198 6.46 15.95 26.79
C ASN A 198 6.81 17.34 26.22
N SER A 199 7.65 17.42 25.20
CA SER A 199 8.01 18.69 24.53
C SER A 199 6.95 19.22 23.56
N TYR A 200 5.99 18.39 23.14
CA TYR A 200 4.93 18.79 22.21
C TYR A 200 3.70 19.30 22.96
N SER A 201 3.68 20.59 23.33
CA SER A 201 2.47 21.25 23.84
C SER A 201 1.55 21.67 22.69
N SER A 202 0.32 21.14 22.67
CA SER A 202 -0.86 21.67 21.92
C SER A 202 -0.70 21.99 20.43
N LEU A 203 0.10 21.21 19.68
CA LEU A 203 0.26 21.43 18.24
C LEU A 203 -0.85 20.73 17.44
N ASN A 204 -2.00 21.41 17.27
CA ASN A 204 -3.02 20.96 16.33
C ASN A 204 -2.62 21.30 14.89
N VAL A 205 -2.80 20.35 13.98
CA VAL A 205 -2.63 20.55 12.54
C VAL A 205 -4.01 20.47 11.89
N LEU A 206 -4.56 21.65 11.59
CA LEU A 206 -5.82 21.73 10.84
C LEU A 206 -5.57 21.29 9.40
N PRO A 207 -6.38 20.37 8.86
CA PRO A 207 -6.29 20.04 7.46
C PRO A 207 -6.70 21.28 6.65
N GLY A 208 -5.89 21.65 5.66
CA GLY A 208 -6.33 22.53 4.59
C GLY A 208 -7.53 21.95 3.82
N PRO A 209 -8.10 22.72 2.86
CA PRO A 209 -9.21 22.26 2.03
C PRO A 209 -8.94 20.88 1.43
N GLU A 210 -9.96 20.03 1.40
CA GLU A 210 -9.85 18.71 0.76
C GLU A 210 -9.51 18.90 -0.71
N ARG A 211 -8.36 18.36 -1.11
CA ARG A 211 -7.85 18.40 -2.47
C ARG A 211 -7.37 17.01 -2.85
N HIS A 212 -7.47 16.70 -4.13
CA HIS A 212 -7.16 15.39 -4.69
C HIS A 212 -6.15 15.56 -5.83
N TYR A 213 -5.01 16.19 -5.54
CA TYR A 213 -4.01 16.57 -6.55
C TYR A 213 -3.49 15.37 -7.31
N LYS A 214 -3.20 14.25 -6.64
CA LYS A 214 -2.72 13.04 -7.29
C LYS A 214 -3.69 12.57 -8.36
N GLU A 215 -4.98 12.48 -8.02
CA GLU A 215 -6.00 12.02 -8.95
C GLU A 215 -6.31 13.08 -10.02
N GLY A 216 -6.43 14.35 -9.66
CA GLY A 216 -6.64 15.45 -10.60
C GLY A 216 -5.51 15.55 -11.62
N LEU A 217 -4.26 15.51 -11.16
CA LEU A 217 -3.07 15.46 -12.03
C LEU A 217 -3.11 14.25 -12.93
N LEU A 218 -3.33 13.06 -12.38
CA LEU A 218 -3.35 11.84 -13.18
C LEU A 218 -4.43 11.88 -14.27
N ARG A 219 -5.63 12.38 -13.94
CA ARG A 219 -6.72 12.59 -14.91
C ARG A 219 -6.36 13.64 -15.95
N SER A 220 -5.65 14.70 -15.57
CA SER A 220 -5.16 15.71 -16.52
C SER A 220 -4.13 15.16 -17.52
N LEU A 221 -3.42 14.10 -17.13
CA LEU A 221 -2.46 13.41 -18.00
C LEU A 221 -3.14 12.42 -18.95
N TYR A 222 -4.40 12.07 -18.74
CA TYR A 222 -5.19 11.28 -19.70
C TYR A 222 -5.72 12.12 -20.85
N LEU A 223 -5.80 13.44 -20.64
CA LEU A 223 -6.17 14.37 -21.68
C LEU A 223 -4.97 14.66 -22.60
N PRO A 224 -5.18 14.62 -23.93
CA PRO A 224 -4.31 15.28 -24.89
C PRO A 224 -4.02 16.74 -24.50
N ASP A 225 -2.82 17.23 -24.83
CA ASP A 225 -2.38 18.59 -24.47
C ASP A 225 -3.34 19.68 -24.97
N ASN A 226 -3.81 19.57 -26.21
CA ASN A 226 -4.79 20.51 -26.78
C ASN A 226 -6.14 20.51 -26.05
N LEU A 227 -6.61 19.35 -25.56
CA LEU A 227 -7.86 19.27 -24.80
C LEU A 227 -7.69 19.81 -23.37
N ALA A 228 -6.53 19.58 -22.75
CA ALA A 228 -6.21 20.16 -21.46
C ALA A 228 -6.17 21.70 -21.53
N GLU A 229 -5.55 22.26 -22.58
CA GLU A 229 -5.54 23.70 -22.85
C GLU A 229 -6.95 24.26 -23.13
N GLU A 230 -7.76 23.54 -23.91
CA GLU A 230 -9.15 23.96 -24.18
C GLU A 230 -9.99 24.02 -22.89
N ILE A 231 -9.88 23.01 -22.01
CA ILE A 231 -10.56 23.02 -20.71
C ILE A 231 -10.05 24.17 -19.85
N LEU A 232 -8.74 24.44 -19.82
CA LEU A 232 -8.20 25.54 -19.03
C LEU A 232 -8.71 26.91 -19.51
N ASN A 233 -8.77 27.12 -20.83
CA ASN A 233 -9.16 28.40 -21.41
C ASN A 233 -10.68 28.63 -21.37
N ASN A 234 -11.48 27.58 -21.57
CA ASN A 234 -12.92 27.70 -21.78
C ASN A 234 -13.76 27.10 -20.65
N GLY A 235 -13.15 26.36 -19.70
CA GLY A 235 -13.82 25.56 -18.68
C GLY A 235 -14.54 24.32 -19.22
N LYS A 236 -14.52 24.10 -20.53
CA LYS A 236 -15.25 23.04 -21.24
C LYS A 236 -14.71 22.82 -22.65
N ILE A 237 -15.09 21.69 -23.23
CA ILE A 237 -14.80 21.33 -24.63
C ILE A 237 -16.09 21.42 -25.45
N VAL A 238 -16.06 22.10 -26.59
CA VAL A 238 -17.26 22.45 -27.39
C VAL A 238 -17.22 21.80 -28.78
N HIS A 239 -16.87 20.53 -28.83
CA HIS A 239 -16.96 19.67 -30.01
C HIS A 239 -17.14 18.21 -29.60
N GLU A 240 -17.61 17.38 -30.53
CA GLU A 240 -17.70 15.93 -30.33
C GLU A 240 -16.56 15.23 -31.06
N SER A 241 -16.00 14.20 -30.41
CA SER A 241 -15.10 13.25 -31.03
C SER A 241 -15.30 11.87 -30.40
N MET A 242 -14.92 10.82 -31.13
CA MET A 242 -14.92 9.45 -30.59
C MET A 242 -14.07 9.36 -29.31
N GLY A 243 -12.93 10.06 -29.27
CA GLY A 243 -12.06 10.08 -28.09
C GLY A 243 -12.72 10.72 -26.87
N LEU A 244 -13.49 11.79 -27.05
CA LEU A 244 -14.24 12.42 -25.95
C LEU A 244 -15.37 11.54 -25.42
N ASN A 245 -16.06 10.80 -26.30
CA ASN A 245 -17.05 9.82 -25.86
C ASN A 245 -16.39 8.71 -25.03
N LEU A 246 -15.24 8.18 -25.46
CA LEU A 246 -14.52 7.16 -24.69
C LEU A 246 -14.07 7.69 -23.33
N LEU A 247 -13.47 8.89 -23.27
CA LEU A 247 -13.07 9.55 -22.02
C LEU A 247 -14.25 9.85 -21.09
N GLU A 248 -15.46 10.07 -21.63
CA GLU A 248 -16.68 10.20 -20.85
C GLU A 248 -17.11 8.86 -20.23
N THR A 249 -17.01 7.75 -20.96
CA THR A 249 -17.38 6.42 -20.43
C THR A 249 -16.51 5.96 -19.25
N VAL A 250 -15.31 6.52 -19.11
CA VAL A 250 -14.37 6.27 -18.00
C VAL A 250 -14.30 7.46 -17.03
N GLU A 251 -15.31 8.33 -17.07
CA GLU A 251 -15.55 9.42 -16.13
C GLU A 251 -14.41 10.45 -16.02
N ILE A 252 -13.61 10.66 -17.07
CA ILE A 252 -12.59 11.72 -17.10
C ILE A 252 -13.23 13.09 -17.40
N VAL A 253 -14.25 13.07 -18.25
CA VAL A 253 -15.11 14.21 -18.57
C VAL A 253 -16.58 13.81 -18.40
N SER A 254 -17.46 14.79 -18.24
CA SER A 254 -18.91 14.60 -18.19
C SER A 254 -19.57 15.29 -19.38
N LYS A 255 -20.45 14.55 -20.08
CA LYS A 255 -21.17 15.05 -21.25
C LYS A 255 -22.46 15.77 -20.82
N ARG A 256 -22.67 16.99 -21.31
CA ARG A 256 -23.93 17.74 -21.13
C ARG A 256 -24.49 18.16 -22.48
N LYS A 257 -25.78 17.88 -22.69
CA LYS A 257 -26.52 18.33 -23.88
C LYS A 257 -27.16 19.68 -23.58
N SER A 258 -26.98 20.64 -24.48
CA SER A 258 -27.56 21.98 -24.37
C SER A 258 -28.17 22.41 -25.70
N LEU A 259 -28.93 23.52 -25.71
CA LEU A 259 -29.40 24.16 -26.95
C LEU A 259 -28.24 24.59 -27.87
N LYS A 260 -27.02 24.75 -27.34
CA LYS A 260 -25.81 25.09 -28.08
C LYS A 260 -25.02 23.86 -28.56
N GLY A 261 -25.62 22.67 -28.48
CA GLY A 261 -24.98 21.39 -28.80
C GLY A 261 -24.42 20.68 -27.58
N VAL A 262 -23.59 19.67 -27.85
CA VAL A 262 -22.92 18.85 -26.83
C VAL A 262 -21.69 19.55 -26.29
N GLN A 263 -21.53 19.53 -24.98
CA GLN A 263 -20.39 20.09 -24.27
C GLN A 263 -19.83 19.04 -23.29
N TYR A 264 -18.51 18.99 -23.18
CA TYR A 264 -17.83 18.14 -22.19
C TYR A 264 -17.20 19.02 -21.11
N PHE A 265 -17.40 18.63 -19.86
CA PHE A 265 -16.85 19.31 -18.69
C PHE A 265 -15.89 18.37 -17.96
N PRO A 266 -14.80 18.86 -17.35
CA PRO A 266 -13.96 18.01 -16.52
C PRO A 266 -14.80 17.35 -15.41
N ALA A 267 -14.55 16.07 -15.14
CA ALA A 267 -15.21 15.35 -14.04
C ALA A 267 -14.35 15.36 -12.78
N SER A 268 -14.98 15.35 -11.60
CA SER A 268 -14.25 15.36 -10.33
C SER A 268 -13.28 14.17 -10.19
N PRO A 269 -12.06 14.37 -9.64
CA PRO A 269 -11.50 15.62 -9.10
C PRO A 269 -10.77 16.53 -10.11
N LEU A 270 -10.84 16.25 -11.42
CA LEU A 270 -10.15 17.08 -12.43
C LEU A 270 -10.70 18.51 -12.46
N ASP A 271 -12.01 18.69 -12.30
CA ASP A 271 -12.67 20.00 -12.30
C ASP A 271 -12.10 20.98 -11.26
N THR A 272 -11.85 20.47 -10.06
CA THR A 272 -11.31 21.21 -8.93
C THR A 272 -9.82 21.49 -9.16
N PHE A 273 -9.11 20.53 -9.74
CA PHE A 273 -7.68 20.66 -10.01
C PHE A 273 -7.37 21.66 -11.14
N VAL A 274 -8.16 21.70 -12.22
CA VAL A 274 -7.92 22.64 -13.33
C VAL A 274 -8.13 24.10 -12.93
N ALA A 275 -8.91 24.35 -11.88
CA ALA A 275 -9.08 25.69 -11.31
C ALA A 275 -7.88 26.17 -10.47
N ASP A 276 -6.89 25.30 -10.21
CA ASP A 276 -5.71 25.65 -9.43
C ASP A 276 -4.70 26.48 -10.24
N ALA A 277 -4.09 27.49 -9.62
CA ALA A 277 -3.14 28.38 -10.28
C ALA A 277 -1.88 27.65 -10.78
N ASP A 278 -1.48 26.57 -10.08
CA ASP A 278 -0.27 25.81 -10.37
C ASP A 278 -0.55 24.60 -11.31
N PHE A 279 -1.79 24.48 -11.82
CA PHE A 279 -2.23 23.37 -12.68
C PHE A 279 -1.26 23.08 -13.84
N LEU A 280 -0.96 24.12 -14.64
CA LEU A 280 -0.12 23.99 -15.82
C LEU A 280 1.30 23.58 -15.47
N GLU A 281 1.85 24.17 -14.41
CA GLU A 281 3.20 23.91 -13.95
C GLU A 281 3.34 22.44 -13.49
N MET A 282 2.46 21.98 -12.60
CA MET A 282 2.49 20.61 -12.09
C MET A 282 2.26 19.58 -13.21
N ARG A 283 1.34 19.87 -14.14
CA ARG A 283 1.10 19.02 -15.32
C ARG A 283 2.33 18.98 -16.22
N ALA A 284 2.99 20.12 -16.44
CA ALA A 284 4.21 20.21 -17.24
C ALA A 284 5.36 19.36 -16.65
N MET A 285 5.55 19.38 -15.32
CA MET A 285 6.53 18.52 -14.64
C MET A 285 6.27 17.03 -14.91
N CYS A 286 5.02 16.60 -14.82
CA CYS A 286 4.63 15.21 -15.09
C CYS A 286 4.78 14.84 -16.57
N ASN A 287 4.42 15.74 -17.49
CA ASN A 287 4.61 15.55 -18.92
C ASN A 287 6.10 15.46 -19.30
N ALA A 288 6.99 16.21 -18.64
CA ALA A 288 8.42 16.10 -18.86
C ALA A 288 8.93 14.69 -18.52
N VAL A 289 8.48 14.11 -17.39
CA VAL A 289 8.81 12.73 -17.01
C VAL A 289 8.24 11.71 -18.00
N LEU A 290 6.99 11.88 -18.44
CA LEU A 290 6.39 11.03 -19.46
C LEU A 290 7.22 11.01 -20.75
N LYS A 291 7.66 12.19 -21.22
CA LYS A 291 8.49 12.32 -22.43
C LYS A 291 9.87 11.71 -22.27
N SER A 292 10.45 11.74 -21.06
CA SER A 292 11.78 11.17 -20.80
C SER A 292 11.77 9.67 -20.51
N GLU A 293 10.61 9.07 -20.23
CA GLU A 293 10.48 7.66 -19.84
C GLU A 293 9.64 6.86 -20.86
N PRO A 294 10.25 6.34 -21.94
CA PRO A 294 9.56 5.56 -22.97
C PRO A 294 8.76 4.38 -22.41
N SER A 295 9.21 3.79 -21.29
CA SER A 295 8.56 2.66 -20.63
C SER A 295 7.12 2.94 -20.17
N ILE A 296 6.80 4.19 -19.85
CA ILE A 296 5.47 4.62 -19.41
C ILE A 296 4.79 5.56 -20.41
N CYS A 297 5.54 6.22 -21.29
CA CYS A 297 4.98 7.14 -22.29
C CYS A 297 3.87 6.49 -23.12
N TRP A 298 4.15 5.31 -23.69
CA TRP A 298 3.20 4.60 -24.54
C TRP A 298 1.94 4.16 -23.79
N HIS A 299 2.05 3.84 -22.50
CA HIS A 299 0.90 3.52 -21.66
C HIS A 299 -0.09 4.69 -21.56
N PHE A 300 0.42 5.92 -21.45
CA PHE A 300 -0.43 7.12 -21.43
C PHE A 300 -0.88 7.52 -22.83
N GLU A 301 -0.08 7.26 -23.86
CA GLU A 301 -0.46 7.51 -25.24
C GLU A 301 -1.68 6.68 -25.66
N ASP A 302 -1.75 5.43 -25.21
CA ASP A 302 -2.94 4.58 -25.41
C ASP A 302 -4.21 5.21 -24.81
N ILE A 303 -4.08 5.90 -23.66
CA ILE A 303 -5.20 6.59 -23.01
C ILE A 303 -5.55 7.88 -23.76
N ARG A 304 -4.53 8.67 -24.16
CA ARG A 304 -4.66 9.97 -24.82
C ARG A 304 -5.19 9.87 -26.24
N THR A 305 -4.91 8.76 -26.92
CA THR A 305 -5.20 8.60 -28.34
C THR A 305 -6.08 7.37 -28.55
N PRO A 306 -7.39 7.45 -28.30
CA PRO A 306 -8.27 6.27 -28.36
C PRO A 306 -8.33 5.59 -29.73
N ASN A 307 -8.08 6.32 -30.83
CA ASN A 307 -7.92 5.72 -32.16
C ASN A 307 -6.78 4.71 -32.23
N ARG A 308 -5.70 4.91 -31.46
CA ARG A 308 -4.58 3.99 -31.38
C ARG A 308 -5.01 2.67 -30.72
N LEU A 309 -5.76 2.73 -29.62
CA LEU A 309 -6.35 1.55 -28.98
C LEU A 309 -7.32 0.83 -29.91
N ARG A 310 -8.10 1.57 -30.70
CA ARG A 310 -8.98 0.99 -31.71
C ARG A 310 -8.20 0.17 -32.76
N VAL A 311 -7.13 0.72 -33.31
CA VAL A 311 -6.27 -0.01 -34.26
C VAL A 311 -5.66 -1.26 -33.62
N MET A 312 -5.21 -1.18 -32.36
CA MET A 312 -4.75 -2.36 -31.61
C MET A 312 -5.86 -3.41 -31.45
N ALA A 313 -7.07 -2.99 -31.09
CA ALA A 313 -8.23 -3.87 -30.92
C ALA A 313 -8.60 -4.55 -32.24
N ASP A 314 -8.58 -3.82 -33.36
CA ASP A 314 -8.85 -4.34 -34.70
C ASP A 314 -7.84 -5.44 -35.07
N HIS A 315 -6.55 -5.19 -34.89
CA HIS A 315 -5.50 -6.19 -35.13
C HIS A 315 -5.62 -7.40 -34.22
N PHE A 316 -5.91 -7.19 -32.93
CA PHE A 316 -6.10 -8.28 -31.99
C PHE A 316 -7.30 -9.16 -32.38
N LEU A 317 -8.47 -8.56 -32.65
CA LEU A 317 -9.67 -9.30 -33.03
C LEU A 317 -9.51 -10.04 -34.36
N ASP A 318 -8.89 -9.42 -35.37
CA ASP A 318 -8.57 -10.08 -36.64
C ASP A 318 -7.69 -11.32 -36.43
N THR A 319 -6.69 -11.20 -35.55
CA THR A 319 -5.79 -12.30 -35.20
C THR A 319 -6.52 -13.42 -34.45
N VAL A 320 -7.35 -13.08 -33.45
CA VAL A 320 -8.13 -14.04 -32.67
C VAL A 320 -9.13 -14.79 -33.55
N LYS A 321 -9.79 -14.10 -34.49
CA LYS A 321 -10.74 -14.70 -35.45
C LYS A 321 -10.08 -15.73 -36.37
N LYS A 322 -8.77 -15.60 -36.61
CA LYS A 322 -7.96 -16.56 -37.38
C LYS A 322 -7.45 -17.74 -36.54
N GLY A 323 -7.81 -17.81 -35.26
CA GLY A 323 -7.56 -18.95 -34.38
C GLY A 323 -6.27 -18.87 -33.55
N GLN A 324 -6.12 -19.87 -32.68
CA GLN A 324 -5.09 -19.94 -31.64
C GLN A 324 -3.66 -19.85 -32.16
N GLU A 325 -3.31 -20.60 -33.21
CA GLU A 325 -1.96 -20.59 -33.79
C GLU A 325 -1.58 -19.20 -34.33
N THR A 326 -2.54 -18.49 -34.93
CA THR A 326 -2.34 -17.15 -35.46
C THR A 326 -2.10 -16.15 -34.33
N LEU A 327 -2.87 -16.24 -33.25
CA LEU A 327 -2.66 -15.41 -32.05
C LEU A 327 -1.32 -15.68 -31.39
N SER A 328 -0.92 -16.95 -31.28
CA SER A 328 0.37 -17.30 -30.68
C SER A 328 1.53 -16.73 -31.49
N ARG A 329 1.49 -16.85 -32.81
CA ARG A 329 2.50 -16.25 -33.70
C ARG A 329 2.57 -14.74 -33.54
N ALA A 330 1.41 -14.08 -33.52
CA ALA A 330 1.33 -12.63 -33.35
C ALA A 330 1.87 -12.17 -31.98
N LEU A 331 1.62 -12.92 -30.91
CA LEU A 331 2.21 -12.66 -29.59
C LEU A 331 3.74 -12.80 -29.62
N LYS A 332 4.28 -13.85 -30.22
CA LYS A 332 5.74 -14.07 -30.35
C LYS A 332 6.41 -12.91 -31.09
N GLU A 333 5.79 -12.45 -32.18
CA GLU A 333 6.23 -11.27 -32.93
C GLU A 333 6.11 -9.98 -32.11
N ASN A 334 4.99 -9.77 -31.41
CA ASN A 334 4.77 -8.56 -30.60
C ASN A 334 5.73 -8.49 -29.40
N VAL A 335 6.05 -9.62 -28.76
CA VAL A 335 7.06 -9.69 -27.69
C VAL A 335 8.43 -9.29 -28.21
N SER A 336 8.82 -9.82 -29.37
CA SER A 336 10.16 -9.67 -29.95
C SER A 336 10.35 -8.33 -30.67
N ASN A 337 9.27 -7.67 -31.08
CA ASN A 337 9.32 -6.41 -31.82
C ASN A 337 8.78 -5.24 -30.98
N PRO A 338 9.61 -4.21 -30.68
CA PRO A 338 9.16 -3.00 -29.99
C PRO A 338 8.20 -2.15 -30.83
N GLU A 339 8.15 -2.33 -32.16
CA GLU A 339 7.25 -1.67 -33.10
C GLU A 339 6.50 -2.70 -33.94
N TYR A 340 5.46 -3.29 -33.35
CA TYR A 340 4.67 -4.34 -33.98
C TYR A 340 3.46 -3.76 -34.70
N LEU A 341 3.27 -4.10 -35.98
CA LEU A 341 2.19 -3.58 -36.84
C LEU A 341 2.12 -2.04 -36.87
N GLY A 342 3.28 -1.36 -36.89
CA GLY A 342 3.38 0.10 -36.87
C GLY A 342 3.04 0.75 -35.53
N ILE A 343 2.95 -0.05 -34.45
CA ILE A 343 2.60 0.41 -33.11
C ILE A 343 3.78 0.19 -32.17
N SER A 344 4.48 1.28 -31.84
CA SER A 344 5.58 1.27 -30.88
C SER A 344 5.06 1.06 -29.45
N HIS A 345 5.46 0.00 -28.75
CA HIS A 345 5.10 -0.19 -27.34
C HIS A 345 6.13 -1.07 -26.61
N THR A 346 6.45 -0.65 -25.38
CA THR A 346 7.29 -1.40 -24.43
C THR A 346 6.62 -2.61 -23.76
N ARG A 347 5.33 -2.85 -24.04
CA ARG A 347 4.54 -3.98 -23.53
C ARG A 347 4.16 -4.87 -24.69
N CYS A 348 3.84 -6.13 -24.39
CA CYS A 348 3.13 -7.00 -25.34
C CYS A 348 1.66 -6.60 -25.30
N TRP A 349 1.30 -5.58 -26.09
CA TRP A 349 -0.04 -4.99 -26.04
C TRP A 349 -1.10 -6.01 -26.44
N MET A 350 -0.82 -6.94 -27.36
CA MET A 350 -1.75 -8.02 -27.72
C MET A 350 -2.16 -8.87 -26.50
N ALA A 351 -1.22 -9.14 -25.59
CA ALA A 351 -1.52 -9.90 -24.38
C ALA A 351 -2.43 -9.13 -23.41
N ASP A 352 -2.39 -7.80 -23.38
CA ASP A 352 -3.26 -7.00 -22.51
C ASP A 352 -4.75 -7.06 -22.94
N PHE A 353 -5.04 -7.36 -24.21
CA PHE A 353 -6.41 -7.50 -24.72
C PHE A 353 -7.08 -8.81 -24.31
N MET A 354 -6.30 -9.86 -24.00
CA MET A 354 -6.82 -11.19 -23.63
C MET A 354 -7.67 -11.13 -22.34
N PRO A 355 -7.15 -10.67 -21.19
CA PRO A 355 -7.93 -10.55 -19.95
C PRO A 355 -9.04 -9.50 -20.06
N ALA A 356 -8.84 -8.44 -20.84
CA ALA A 356 -9.87 -7.43 -21.07
C ALA A 356 -11.08 -8.02 -21.81
N LEU A 357 -10.84 -8.87 -22.81
CA LEU A 357 -11.90 -9.53 -23.57
C LEU A 357 -12.62 -10.60 -22.73
N THR A 358 -11.88 -11.42 -21.97
CA THR A 358 -12.52 -12.46 -21.14
C THR A 358 -13.14 -11.93 -19.85
N GLY A 359 -12.83 -10.68 -19.47
CA GLY A 359 -13.26 -10.08 -18.20
C GLY A 359 -12.55 -10.68 -16.99
N ASP A 360 -11.29 -11.09 -17.13
CA ASP A 360 -10.48 -11.72 -16.08
C ASP A 360 -9.28 -10.87 -15.64
N SER A 361 -8.64 -11.28 -14.56
CA SER A 361 -7.39 -10.66 -14.08
C SER A 361 -6.15 -11.34 -14.66
N HIS A 362 -5.06 -10.60 -14.79
CA HIS A 362 -3.75 -11.17 -15.15
C HIS A 362 -3.30 -12.29 -14.19
N ASN A 363 -3.72 -12.23 -12.92
CA ASN A 363 -3.41 -13.27 -11.93
C ASN A 363 -4.12 -14.59 -12.21
N LEU A 364 -5.34 -14.55 -12.76
CA LEU A 364 -6.00 -15.78 -13.20
C LEU A 364 -5.21 -16.44 -14.33
N TYR A 365 -4.78 -15.66 -15.32
CA TYR A 365 -3.92 -16.16 -16.39
C TYR A 365 -2.60 -16.73 -15.88
N ASN A 366 -1.94 -16.06 -14.92
CA ASN A 366 -0.74 -16.59 -14.30
C ASN A 366 -0.97 -18.00 -13.71
N ASN A 367 -2.08 -18.20 -13.01
CA ASN A 367 -2.39 -19.49 -12.40
C ASN A 367 -2.68 -20.55 -13.46
N LEU A 368 -3.58 -20.25 -14.40
CA LEU A 368 -3.99 -21.21 -15.43
C LEU A 368 -2.83 -21.60 -16.36
N MET A 369 -1.93 -20.68 -16.68
CA MET A 369 -0.75 -21.00 -17.49
C MET A 369 0.16 -22.03 -16.81
N LEU A 370 0.28 -22.00 -15.48
CA LEU A 370 1.09 -22.99 -14.76
C LEU A 370 0.51 -24.41 -14.84
N ASP A 371 -0.78 -24.52 -15.14
CA ASP A 371 -1.51 -25.78 -15.24
C ASP A 371 -1.58 -26.33 -16.69
N THR A 372 -1.06 -25.59 -17.68
CA THR A 372 -1.04 -26.04 -19.08
C THR A 372 0.15 -26.95 -19.37
N GLU A 373 -0.08 -28.00 -20.18
CA GLU A 373 1.00 -28.92 -20.61
C GLU A 373 2.05 -28.23 -21.49
N THR A 374 1.65 -27.15 -22.18
CA THR A 374 2.53 -26.37 -23.06
C THR A 374 3.47 -25.43 -22.29
N PHE A 375 3.26 -25.21 -20.99
CA PHE A 375 4.10 -24.34 -20.19
C PHE A 375 5.30 -25.08 -19.59
N ILE A 376 6.49 -24.84 -20.16
CA ILE A 376 7.77 -25.41 -19.70
C ILE A 376 8.59 -24.37 -18.89
N GLY A 377 7.97 -23.22 -18.57
CA GLY A 377 8.65 -22.09 -17.96
C GLY A 377 8.89 -22.24 -16.45
N SER A 378 9.96 -21.60 -15.95
CA SER A 378 10.29 -21.54 -14.52
C SER A 378 10.08 -20.17 -13.88
N ILE A 379 9.72 -19.15 -14.69
CA ILE A 379 9.54 -17.78 -14.22
C ILE A 379 8.14 -17.63 -13.60
N ALA A 380 8.10 -17.28 -12.31
CA ALA A 380 6.87 -16.96 -11.59
C ALA A 380 6.11 -15.77 -12.22
N ASN A 381 4.78 -15.79 -12.16
CA ASN A 381 3.87 -14.83 -12.80
C ASN A 381 4.05 -14.76 -14.33
N PRO A 382 3.89 -15.87 -15.06
CA PRO A 382 4.28 -15.97 -16.46
C PRO A 382 3.58 -14.98 -17.38
N PHE A 383 2.27 -14.77 -17.19
CA PHE A 383 1.48 -13.83 -17.98
C PHE A 383 1.89 -12.37 -17.74
N ASN A 384 2.20 -12.01 -16.49
CA ASN A 384 2.72 -10.66 -16.19
C ASN A 384 4.08 -10.41 -16.85
N ASN A 385 4.97 -11.41 -16.88
CA ASN A 385 6.24 -11.28 -17.57
C ASN A 385 6.06 -11.12 -19.09
N LEU A 386 5.09 -11.84 -19.68
CA LEU A 386 4.71 -11.71 -21.08
C LEU A 386 4.22 -10.29 -21.41
N THR A 387 3.21 -9.82 -20.68
CA THR A 387 2.61 -8.49 -20.90
C THR A 387 3.62 -7.35 -20.71
N THR A 388 4.53 -7.47 -19.73
CA THR A 388 5.54 -6.44 -19.45
C THR A 388 6.82 -6.56 -20.28
N LYS A 389 6.94 -7.58 -21.14
CA LYS A 389 8.20 -7.92 -21.84
C LYS A 389 9.38 -7.93 -20.87
N SER A 390 9.25 -8.65 -19.76
CA SER A 390 10.27 -8.58 -18.70
C SER A 390 11.63 -9.03 -19.23
N GLU A 391 12.71 -8.40 -18.74
CA GLU A 391 14.08 -8.74 -19.16
C GLU A 391 14.38 -10.23 -18.99
N ARG A 392 13.82 -10.86 -17.95
CA ARG A 392 13.97 -12.30 -17.70
C ARG A 392 13.31 -13.16 -18.79
N LEU A 393 12.14 -12.75 -19.26
CA LEU A 393 11.46 -13.45 -20.36
C LEU A 393 12.20 -13.23 -21.67
N ILE A 394 12.63 -12.00 -21.95
CA ILE A 394 13.41 -11.67 -23.16
C ILE A 394 14.72 -12.46 -23.19
N ALA A 395 15.40 -12.58 -22.04
CA ALA A 395 16.63 -13.37 -21.92
C ALA A 395 16.39 -14.88 -22.06
N ALA A 396 15.19 -15.37 -21.76
CA ALA A 396 14.80 -16.77 -21.89
C ALA A 396 14.24 -17.07 -23.30
N THR A 397 15.02 -16.77 -24.34
CA THR A 397 14.59 -16.84 -25.75
C THR A 397 14.02 -18.20 -26.17
N GLU A 398 14.58 -19.30 -25.64
CA GLU A 398 14.11 -20.67 -25.94
C GLU A 398 12.78 -21.00 -25.26
N ALA A 399 12.49 -20.41 -24.09
CA ALA A 399 11.26 -20.63 -23.35
C ALA A 399 10.14 -19.65 -23.76
N MET A 400 10.46 -18.47 -24.28
CA MET A 400 9.49 -17.44 -24.67
C MET A 400 8.35 -17.97 -25.57
N PRO A 401 8.58 -18.85 -26.57
CA PRO A 401 7.51 -19.44 -27.35
C PRO A 401 6.47 -20.19 -26.49
N SER A 402 6.92 -20.95 -25.49
CA SER A 402 6.03 -21.72 -24.61
C SER A 402 5.14 -20.81 -23.76
N TYR A 403 5.63 -19.63 -23.36
CA TYR A 403 4.83 -18.64 -22.64
C TYR A 403 3.71 -18.07 -23.53
N CYS A 404 4.01 -17.81 -24.80
CA CYS A 404 3.01 -17.34 -25.75
C CYS A 404 1.97 -18.41 -26.05
N ASP A 405 2.42 -19.65 -26.29
CA ASP A 405 1.54 -20.80 -26.56
C ASP A 405 0.59 -21.06 -25.40
N ALA A 406 1.12 -21.19 -24.17
CA ALA A 406 0.32 -21.38 -22.95
C ALA A 406 -0.68 -20.24 -22.72
N ALA A 407 -0.27 -18.99 -22.91
CA ALA A 407 -1.18 -17.85 -22.76
C ALA A 407 -2.34 -17.92 -23.75
N THR A 408 -2.08 -18.30 -25.01
CA THR A 408 -3.14 -18.46 -26.02
C THR A 408 -4.05 -19.64 -25.74
N GLU A 409 -3.52 -20.77 -25.30
CA GLU A 409 -4.31 -21.95 -24.90
C GLU A 409 -5.30 -21.57 -23.79
N VAL A 410 -4.80 -20.97 -22.70
CA VAL A 410 -5.63 -20.48 -21.59
C VAL A 410 -6.71 -19.51 -22.08
N PHE A 411 -6.38 -18.59 -22.99
CA PHE A 411 -7.35 -17.64 -23.52
C PHE A 411 -8.48 -18.31 -24.31
N PHE A 412 -8.15 -19.23 -25.22
CA PHE A 412 -9.17 -19.94 -26.00
C PHE A 412 -10.00 -20.89 -25.13
N ASP A 413 -9.42 -21.50 -24.11
CA ASP A 413 -10.16 -22.27 -23.12
C ASP A 413 -11.11 -21.40 -22.30
N LEU A 414 -10.68 -20.21 -21.86
CA LEU A 414 -11.54 -19.25 -21.17
C LEU A 414 -12.69 -18.78 -22.06
N LEU A 415 -12.44 -18.48 -23.33
CA LEU A 415 -13.48 -18.12 -24.30
C LEU A 415 -14.54 -19.22 -24.40
N LYS A 416 -14.10 -20.48 -24.58
CA LYS A 416 -14.97 -21.65 -24.67
C LYS A 416 -15.77 -21.86 -23.39
N ASN A 417 -15.11 -21.84 -22.23
CA ASN A 417 -15.72 -22.07 -20.92
C ASN A 417 -16.73 -20.98 -20.55
N LYS A 418 -16.45 -19.72 -20.92
CA LYS A 418 -17.35 -18.58 -20.70
C LYS A 418 -18.38 -18.40 -21.82
N LYS A 419 -18.34 -19.22 -22.87
CA LYS A 419 -19.22 -19.13 -24.04
C LYS A 419 -19.19 -17.75 -24.71
N ILE A 420 -18.00 -17.16 -24.82
CA ILE A 420 -17.81 -15.87 -25.46
C ILE A 420 -17.70 -16.08 -26.98
N ASP A 421 -18.63 -15.50 -27.74
CA ASP A 421 -18.58 -15.53 -29.20
C ASP A 421 -17.78 -14.33 -29.74
N ILE A 422 -16.54 -14.60 -30.15
CA ILE A 422 -15.61 -13.61 -30.72
C ILE A 422 -16.21 -12.87 -31.92
N LEU A 423 -17.09 -13.50 -32.71
CA LEU A 423 -17.68 -12.89 -33.90
C LEU A 423 -18.65 -11.76 -33.55
N THR A 424 -19.19 -11.77 -32.34
CA THR A 424 -20.17 -10.78 -31.84
C THR A 424 -19.53 -9.64 -31.04
N ILE A 425 -18.22 -9.71 -30.76
CA ILE A 425 -17.53 -8.70 -29.95
C ILE A 425 -17.43 -7.39 -30.73
N GLU A 426 -18.06 -6.35 -30.18
CA GLU A 426 -17.91 -4.98 -30.67
C GLU A 426 -16.54 -4.41 -30.28
N ILE A 427 -15.83 -3.84 -31.26
CA ILE A 427 -14.51 -3.21 -31.07
C ILE A 427 -14.56 -2.17 -29.95
N GLU A 428 -15.61 -1.35 -29.89
CA GLU A 428 -15.75 -0.29 -28.88
C GLU A 428 -15.85 -0.84 -27.45
N THR A 429 -16.49 -2.00 -27.27
CA THR A 429 -16.56 -2.66 -25.96
C THR A 429 -15.18 -3.09 -25.49
N LEU A 430 -14.38 -3.66 -26.41
CA LEU A 430 -13.02 -4.09 -26.12
C LEU A 430 -12.06 -2.91 -25.87
N VAL A 431 -12.17 -1.85 -26.67
CA VAL A 431 -11.41 -0.60 -26.48
C VAL A 431 -11.70 -0.02 -25.11
N LYS A 432 -12.97 0.05 -24.70
CA LYS A 432 -13.36 0.52 -23.37
C LYS A 432 -12.75 -0.33 -22.26
N ALA A 433 -12.84 -1.66 -22.35
CA ALA A 433 -12.28 -2.56 -21.33
C ALA A 433 -10.75 -2.40 -21.17
N VAL A 434 -10.02 -2.24 -22.28
CA VAL A 434 -8.57 -1.98 -22.22
C VAL A 434 -8.26 -0.59 -21.69
N LEU A 435 -9.05 0.43 -22.05
CA LEU A 435 -8.89 1.78 -21.52
C LEU A 435 -9.08 1.81 -19.99
N GLU A 436 -10.10 1.13 -19.46
CA GLU A 436 -10.33 0.97 -18.02
C GLU A 436 -9.15 0.27 -17.35
N LEU A 437 -8.60 -0.80 -17.96
CA LEU A 437 -7.41 -1.48 -17.49
C LEU A 437 -6.18 -0.55 -17.45
N ARG A 438 -5.99 0.28 -18.48
CA ARG A 438 -4.89 1.26 -18.55
C ARG A 438 -5.01 2.33 -17.48
N ILE A 439 -6.21 2.86 -17.25
CA ILE A 439 -6.53 3.85 -16.20
C ILE A 439 -6.38 3.25 -14.80
N TYR A 440 -6.76 1.99 -14.62
CA TYR A 440 -6.57 1.30 -13.34
C TYR A 440 -5.07 1.10 -13.06
N ALA A 441 -4.32 0.63 -14.05
CA ALA A 441 -2.89 0.38 -13.93
C ALA A 441 -2.09 1.67 -13.66
N SER A 442 -2.43 2.79 -14.30
CA SER A 442 -1.73 4.08 -14.11
C SER A 442 -1.82 4.60 -12.67
N LYS A 443 -2.91 4.33 -11.94
CA LYS A 443 -3.05 4.70 -10.51
C LYS A 443 -1.97 4.07 -9.61
N GLY A 444 -1.45 2.90 -10.01
CA GLY A 444 -0.42 2.13 -9.30
C GLY A 444 1.01 2.38 -9.76
N LEU A 445 1.23 3.11 -10.87
CA LEU A 445 2.56 3.32 -11.44
C LEU A 445 3.43 4.20 -10.54
N GLN A 446 4.42 3.58 -9.88
CA GLN A 446 5.34 4.31 -8.99
C GLN A 446 6.30 5.24 -9.74
N LYS A 447 6.68 4.91 -10.98
CA LYS A 447 7.56 5.75 -11.82
C LYS A 447 6.94 7.11 -12.16
N LEU A 448 5.61 7.18 -12.20
CA LEU A 448 4.86 8.41 -12.44
C LEU A 448 3.79 8.58 -11.37
N ASN A 449 4.22 8.54 -10.10
CA ASN A 449 3.36 9.03 -9.03
C ASN A 449 3.35 10.57 -9.08
N PRO A 450 2.25 11.24 -9.47
CA PRO A 450 2.26 12.67 -9.74
C PRO A 450 2.74 13.50 -8.55
N LEU A 451 2.36 13.13 -7.32
CA LEU A 451 2.84 13.80 -6.11
C LEU A 451 4.37 13.77 -6.03
N HIS A 452 4.98 12.60 -6.25
CA HIS A 452 6.42 12.41 -6.15
C HIS A 452 7.18 13.17 -7.24
N VAL A 453 6.61 13.23 -8.44
CA VAL A 453 7.17 14.01 -9.55
C VAL A 453 7.15 15.50 -9.23
N VAL A 454 6.00 16.03 -8.80
CA VAL A 454 5.86 17.45 -8.46
C VAL A 454 6.75 17.83 -7.28
N MET A 455 6.80 17.00 -6.23
CA MET A 455 7.71 17.22 -5.09
C MET A 455 9.18 17.34 -5.52
N SER A 456 9.61 16.46 -6.42
CA SER A 456 10.97 16.48 -6.96
C SER A 456 11.21 17.68 -7.87
N GLY A 457 10.22 18.06 -8.68
CA GLY A 457 10.25 19.23 -9.56
C GLY A 457 10.39 20.54 -8.78
N ILE A 458 9.51 20.78 -7.81
CA ILE A 458 9.56 21.95 -6.92
C ILE A 458 10.90 22.03 -6.19
N SER A 459 11.39 20.90 -5.64
CA SER A 459 12.69 20.87 -4.96
C SER A 459 13.85 21.25 -5.88
N LYS A 460 13.84 20.77 -7.13
CA LYS A 460 14.87 21.08 -8.12
C LYS A 460 14.87 22.56 -8.51
N GLU A 461 13.69 23.16 -8.70
CA GLU A 461 13.56 24.57 -9.09
C GLU A 461 14.13 25.53 -8.05
N ILE A 462 14.01 25.19 -6.77
CA ILE A 462 14.58 25.98 -5.66
C ILE A 462 16.02 25.58 -5.30
N GLY A 463 16.67 24.76 -6.13
CA GLY A 463 18.08 24.40 -5.96
C GLY A 463 18.37 23.36 -4.88
N ILE A 464 17.38 22.57 -4.46
CA ILE A 464 17.54 21.50 -3.47
C ILE A 464 17.68 20.16 -4.20
N SER A 465 18.73 19.40 -3.87
CA SER A 465 18.88 18.04 -4.35
C SER A 465 17.81 17.15 -3.71
N CYS A 466 16.95 16.55 -4.53
CA CYS A 466 15.90 15.63 -4.10
C CYS A 466 16.13 14.26 -4.74
N VAL A 467 16.56 13.29 -3.93
CA VAL A 467 16.90 11.94 -4.41
C VAL A 467 16.10 10.91 -3.63
N LYS A 468 15.49 9.96 -4.33
CA LYS A 468 14.85 8.81 -3.69
C LYS A 468 15.95 7.91 -3.10
N SER A 469 15.96 7.78 -1.79
CA SER A 469 16.96 7.04 -1.01
C SER A 469 16.28 5.96 -0.19
N ARG A 470 16.98 4.83 0.00
CA ARG A 470 16.55 3.77 0.91
C ARG A 470 17.21 3.98 2.27
N GLU A 471 16.46 4.59 3.17
CA GLU A 471 16.92 4.94 4.51
C GLU A 471 16.76 3.77 5.47
N THR A 472 17.75 3.56 6.34
CA THR A 472 17.71 2.53 7.38
C THR A 472 17.34 3.16 8.73
N SER A 473 16.59 2.43 9.55
CA SER A 473 16.20 2.82 10.91
C SER A 473 16.94 2.02 11.97
N TYR A 474 16.79 2.37 13.24
CA TYR A 474 17.33 1.57 14.35
C TYR A 474 16.82 0.11 14.33
N LEU A 475 15.65 -0.15 13.74
CA LEU A 475 15.12 -1.51 13.61
C LEU A 475 16.01 -2.39 12.72
N PHE A 476 16.58 -1.79 11.67
CA PHE A 476 17.54 -2.47 10.81
C PHE A 476 18.85 -2.75 11.57
N ASP A 477 19.31 -1.75 12.33
CA ASP A 477 20.55 -1.82 13.11
C ASP A 477 20.49 -2.93 14.17
N LEU A 478 19.35 -3.04 14.88
CA LEU A 478 19.11 -4.04 15.92
C LEU A 478 19.27 -5.48 15.44
N ILE A 479 18.90 -5.79 14.20
CA ILE A 479 18.91 -7.16 13.68
C ILE A 479 20.15 -7.50 12.87
N SER A 480 20.99 -6.51 12.52
CA SER A 480 22.28 -6.70 11.82
C SER A 480 22.23 -7.70 10.64
N SER A 481 21.10 -7.75 9.92
CA SER A 481 20.84 -8.76 8.89
C SER A 481 20.49 -8.08 7.57
N ASN A 482 20.66 -8.79 6.45
CA ASN A 482 20.22 -8.33 5.13
C ASN A 482 18.68 -8.25 4.98
N ALA A 483 17.92 -8.31 6.08
CA ALA A 483 16.48 -8.24 6.07
C ALA A 483 15.98 -6.90 5.49
N PRO A 484 14.80 -6.91 4.84
CA PRO A 484 14.13 -5.70 4.35
C PRO A 484 13.49 -4.87 5.49
N VAL A 485 13.45 -5.38 6.72
CA VAL A 485 12.82 -4.70 7.86
C VAL A 485 13.66 -3.49 8.28
N GLY A 486 13.00 -2.39 8.61
CA GLY A 486 13.68 -1.14 8.99
C GLY A 486 14.31 -0.38 7.81
N LYS A 487 13.98 -0.74 6.56
CA LYS A 487 14.41 -0.01 5.36
C LYS A 487 13.21 0.66 4.71
N TYR A 488 13.29 1.96 4.46
CA TYR A 488 12.19 2.74 3.90
C TYR A 488 12.67 3.58 2.72
N ASP A 489 11.92 3.51 1.62
CA ASP A 489 12.18 4.37 0.46
C ASP A 489 11.52 5.74 0.70
N LEU A 490 12.33 6.79 0.81
CA LEU A 490 11.95 8.17 1.10
C LEU A 490 12.69 9.13 0.16
N PHE A 491 12.25 10.38 0.06
CA PHE A 491 13.05 11.43 -0.56
C PHE A 491 14.03 11.99 0.45
N LYS A 492 15.30 12.03 0.08
CA LYS A 492 16.36 12.70 0.82
C LYS A 492 16.63 14.05 0.17
N LEU A 493 16.49 15.11 0.96
CA LEU A 493 16.68 16.49 0.56
C LEU A 493 17.98 17.03 1.13
N CYS A 494 18.86 17.53 0.25
CA CYS A 494 20.14 18.12 0.64
C CYS A 494 20.34 19.46 -0.08
N LYS A 495 20.77 20.49 0.67
CA LYS A 495 21.41 21.68 0.08
C LYS A 495 22.87 21.33 -0.24
N ALA A 496 23.45 21.95 -1.27
CA ALA A 496 24.88 21.79 -1.57
C ALA A 496 25.71 22.04 -0.30
N ASP A 497 26.70 21.18 -0.06
CA ASP A 497 27.66 21.24 1.05
C ASP A 497 27.13 20.98 2.48
N SER A 498 25.85 20.64 2.67
CA SER A 498 25.34 20.22 3.98
C SER A 498 25.63 18.74 4.27
N LYS A 499 26.12 18.45 5.49
CA LYS A 499 26.23 17.07 6.01
C LYS A 499 24.93 16.53 6.60
N SER A 500 23.96 17.41 6.81
CA SER A 500 22.63 17.07 7.29
C SER A 500 21.63 17.03 6.13
N TYR A 501 20.48 16.41 6.37
CA TYR A 501 19.45 16.29 5.36
C TYR A 501 18.05 16.35 5.97
N ALA A 502 17.09 16.70 5.13
CA ALA A 502 15.69 16.48 5.44
C ALA A 502 15.18 15.21 4.75
N LEU A 503 14.22 14.55 5.39
CA LEU A 503 13.44 13.48 4.79
C LEU A 503 12.10 14.01 4.33
N MET A 504 11.65 13.53 3.18
CA MET A 504 10.37 13.92 2.62
C MET A 504 9.61 12.71 2.08
N ASN A 505 8.30 12.69 2.25
CA ASN A 505 7.41 11.75 1.57
C ASN A 505 6.07 12.38 1.22
N GLY A 506 5.44 11.86 0.17
CA GLY A 506 4.10 12.25 -0.26
C GLY A 506 3.14 11.06 -0.24
N LEU A 507 1.93 11.25 0.30
CA LEU A 507 0.90 10.22 0.32
C LEU A 507 -0.49 10.77 -0.02
N TYR A 508 -1.14 10.09 -0.96
CA TYR A 508 -2.55 10.27 -1.28
C TYR A 508 -3.42 9.26 -0.51
N ILE A 509 -4.53 9.73 0.05
CA ILE A 509 -5.59 8.92 0.64
C ILE A 509 -6.91 9.14 -0.11
N GLY A 510 -7.34 8.14 -0.86
CA GLY A 510 -8.66 8.08 -1.50
C GLY A 510 -9.31 6.71 -1.38
N GLY A 511 -10.58 6.59 -1.78
CA GLY A 511 -11.25 5.31 -2.08
C GLY A 511 -11.17 4.22 -1.00
N GLY A 512 -11.61 4.52 0.24
CA GLY A 512 -11.84 3.49 1.28
C GLY A 512 -10.69 3.22 2.25
N TYR A 513 -9.55 3.90 2.12
CA TYR A 513 -8.48 3.82 3.13
C TYR A 513 -8.71 4.81 4.28
N SER A 514 -8.55 4.34 5.52
CA SER A 514 -8.58 5.19 6.71
C SER A 514 -7.28 5.99 6.86
N SER A 515 -7.42 7.32 7.03
CA SER A 515 -6.30 8.21 7.33
C SER A 515 -5.60 7.83 8.63
N ASP A 516 -6.34 7.35 9.63
CA ASP A 516 -5.76 6.94 10.92
C ASP A 516 -4.78 5.78 10.76
N HIS A 517 -5.14 4.76 9.97
CA HIS A 517 -4.25 3.62 9.71
C HIS A 517 -2.96 4.03 8.99
N LYS A 518 -3.03 5.04 8.12
CA LYS A 518 -1.86 5.57 7.41
C LYS A 518 -1.03 6.49 8.29
N ALA A 519 -1.67 7.28 9.15
CA ALA A 519 -1.00 8.08 10.16
C ALA A 519 -0.19 7.18 11.12
N ASP A 520 -0.74 6.05 11.57
CA ASP A 520 -0.02 5.08 12.42
C ASP A 520 1.19 4.49 11.68
N GLU A 521 0.99 4.04 10.44
CA GLU A 521 2.06 3.45 9.61
C GLU A 521 3.22 4.43 9.39
N TRP A 522 2.92 5.68 9.00
CA TRP A 522 3.94 6.69 8.71
C TRP A 522 4.54 7.34 9.95
N SER A 523 3.83 7.35 11.08
CA SER A 523 4.39 7.74 12.37
C SER A 523 5.41 6.71 12.86
N GLY A 524 5.07 5.41 12.82
CA GLY A 524 5.99 4.34 13.20
C GLY A 524 7.26 4.32 12.33
N ARG A 525 7.11 4.54 11.01
CA ARG A 525 8.27 4.67 10.09
C ARG A 525 9.20 5.79 10.52
N LEU A 526 8.68 7.00 10.68
CA LEU A 526 9.53 8.14 11.00
C LEU A 526 10.15 8.02 12.39
N ARG A 527 9.38 7.65 13.42
CA ARG A 527 9.93 7.41 14.77
C ARG A 527 11.10 6.43 14.74
N SER A 528 11.02 5.38 13.93
CA SER A 528 12.14 4.46 13.78
C SER A 528 13.37 5.09 13.12
N LEU A 529 13.18 6.03 12.19
CA LEU A 529 14.24 6.73 11.49
C LEU A 529 14.90 7.83 12.32
N LEU A 530 14.22 8.38 13.34
CA LEU A 530 14.75 9.44 14.20
C LEU A 530 15.97 9.00 15.03
N TYR A 531 16.23 7.69 15.12
CA TYR A 531 17.29 7.13 15.94
C TYR A 531 18.11 6.09 15.18
N ARG A 532 19.33 5.90 15.66
CA ARG A 532 20.29 4.88 15.22
C ARG A 532 20.70 4.04 16.41
N TYR A 533 21.00 2.77 16.15
CA TYR A 533 21.55 1.89 17.17
C TYR A 533 22.96 1.46 16.79
N ASN A 534 23.96 2.02 17.47
CA ASN A 534 25.37 1.82 17.17
C ASN A 534 26.12 1.44 18.46
N ASP A 535 26.93 0.38 18.40
CA ASP A 535 27.79 -0.08 19.50
C ASP A 535 27.08 -0.19 20.86
N GLY A 536 25.87 -0.76 20.86
CA GLY A 536 25.11 -0.97 22.09
C GLY A 536 24.31 0.24 22.59
N LYS A 537 24.28 1.35 21.83
CA LYS A 537 23.69 2.62 22.27
C LYS A 537 22.78 3.24 21.23
N PHE A 538 21.76 3.95 21.72
CA PHE A 538 20.89 4.75 20.88
C PHE A 538 21.42 6.17 20.75
N GLU A 539 21.43 6.66 19.52
CA GLU A 539 21.73 8.06 19.21
C GLU A 539 20.68 8.64 18.26
N LYS A 540 20.53 9.97 18.26
CA LYS A 540 19.63 10.65 17.32
C LYS A 540 20.23 10.59 15.91
N ALA A 541 19.40 10.26 14.92
CA ALA A 541 19.79 10.33 13.52
C ALA A 541 20.04 11.78 13.07
N LYS A 542 20.86 11.96 12.03
CA LYS A 542 21.19 13.27 11.45
C LYS A 542 20.09 13.81 10.51
N ILE A 543 18.83 13.71 10.95
CA ILE A 543 17.66 14.19 10.23
C ILE A 543 17.31 15.55 10.81
N GLU A 544 17.49 16.62 10.05
CA GLU A 544 17.18 17.99 10.50
C GLU A 544 15.69 18.30 10.42
N ALA A 545 15.03 17.79 9.38
CA ALA A 545 13.61 17.96 9.17
C ALA A 545 13.00 16.72 8.53
N ALA A 546 11.74 16.48 8.85
CA ALA A 546 10.89 15.50 8.19
C ALA A 546 9.63 16.19 7.65
N ILE A 547 9.41 16.07 6.34
CA ILE A 547 8.35 16.73 5.58
C ILE A 547 7.36 15.67 5.08
N PHE A 548 6.10 15.82 5.46
CA PHE A 548 5.02 15.00 4.95
C PHE A 548 4.10 15.82 4.05
N VAL A 549 4.05 15.46 2.78
CA VAL A 549 3.13 16.05 1.79
C VAL A 549 1.88 15.20 1.73
N TYR A 550 0.76 15.72 2.21
CA TYR A 550 -0.49 14.98 2.26
C TYR A 550 -1.44 15.42 1.13
N ASP A 551 -2.25 14.47 0.66
CA ASP A 551 -3.24 14.65 -0.39
C ASP A 551 -4.45 13.74 -0.14
N GLY A 552 -5.65 14.16 -0.54
CA GLY A 552 -6.92 13.48 -0.26
C GLY A 552 -7.42 13.63 1.18
N ASN A 553 -8.11 12.60 1.69
CA ASN A 553 -9.01 12.72 2.84
C ASN A 553 -8.31 12.49 4.18
N TRP A 554 -7.59 13.51 4.64
CA TRP A 554 -6.89 13.50 5.93
C TRP A 554 -7.69 14.18 7.03
N SER A 555 -7.78 13.54 8.20
CA SER A 555 -8.40 14.12 9.39
C SER A 555 -7.40 14.97 10.18
N GLU A 556 -7.89 15.97 10.91
CA GLU A 556 -7.10 16.75 11.87
C GLU A 556 -6.37 15.84 12.87
N LYS A 557 -7.06 14.84 13.41
CA LYS A 557 -6.50 13.82 14.30
C LYS A 557 -5.30 13.12 13.69
N SER A 558 -5.41 12.67 12.44
CA SER A 558 -4.34 11.98 11.73
C SER A 558 -3.11 12.86 11.50
N LEU A 559 -3.30 14.09 11.00
CA LEU A 559 -2.19 15.02 10.73
C LEU A 559 -1.52 15.47 12.03
N THR A 560 -2.31 15.79 13.04
CA THR A 560 -1.83 16.15 14.38
C THR A 560 -1.01 15.02 15.00
N LYS A 561 -1.49 13.77 14.89
CA LYS A 561 -0.72 12.58 15.31
C LYS A 561 0.62 12.52 14.61
N MET A 562 0.65 12.66 13.27
CA MET A 562 1.90 12.61 12.50
C MET A 562 2.89 13.70 12.92
N LYS A 563 2.41 14.94 13.12
CA LYS A 563 3.23 16.08 13.57
C LYS A 563 3.84 15.80 14.93
N ARG A 564 3.00 15.37 15.88
CA ARG A 564 3.43 14.96 17.22
C ARG A 564 4.41 13.80 17.17
N ASN A 565 4.42 12.97 16.12
CA ASN A 565 5.30 11.81 15.99
C ASN A 565 6.58 12.07 15.19
N GLY A 566 6.91 13.35 14.97
CA GLY A 566 8.20 13.79 14.43
C GLY A 566 8.15 14.32 13.01
N TRP A 567 7.01 14.27 12.32
CA TRP A 567 6.88 14.90 11.00
C TRP A 567 6.85 16.42 11.20
N THR A 568 8.05 17.01 11.27
CA THR A 568 8.28 18.42 11.62
C THR A 568 7.58 19.40 10.69
N HIS A 569 7.29 19.01 9.44
CA HIS A 569 6.52 19.81 8.49
C HIS A 569 5.45 18.91 7.85
N ILE A 570 4.21 19.38 7.85
CA ILE A 570 3.07 18.71 7.22
C ILE A 570 2.39 19.76 6.37
N CYS A 571 2.25 19.50 5.07
CA CYS A 571 1.76 20.48 4.11
C CYS A 571 1.06 19.79 2.93
N GLN A 572 0.23 20.52 2.20
CA GLN A 572 -0.26 20.11 0.89
C GLN A 572 0.74 20.51 -0.21
N ILE A 573 0.56 19.98 -1.41
CA ILE A 573 1.54 20.20 -2.51
C ILE A 573 1.73 21.69 -2.85
N HIS A 574 0.67 22.49 -2.85
CA HIS A 574 0.72 23.94 -3.14
C HIS A 574 1.47 24.76 -2.07
N GLU A 575 1.64 24.20 -0.87
CA GLU A 575 2.39 24.82 0.24
C GLU A 575 3.86 24.36 0.27
N LEU A 576 4.21 23.35 -0.55
CA LEU A 576 5.51 22.69 -0.49
C LEU A 576 6.65 23.66 -0.80
N ARG A 577 6.49 24.53 -1.81
CA ARG A 577 7.51 25.51 -2.19
C ARG A 577 7.88 26.42 -1.01
N ALA A 578 6.87 27.01 -0.37
CA ALA A 578 7.06 27.86 0.80
C ALA A 578 7.66 27.08 1.99
N THR A 579 7.21 25.85 2.20
CA THR A 579 7.75 24.95 3.24
C THR A 579 9.24 24.69 3.03
N LEU A 580 9.65 24.37 1.80
CA LEU A 580 11.05 24.09 1.50
C LEU A 580 11.94 25.33 1.62
N ILE A 581 11.46 26.52 1.22
CA ILE A 581 12.19 27.78 1.40
C ILE A 581 12.42 28.10 2.88
N ASN A 582 11.44 27.80 3.74
CA ASN A 582 11.58 28.00 5.18
C ASN A 582 12.62 27.05 5.81
N ILE A 583 12.63 25.78 5.39
CA ILE A 583 13.58 24.78 5.89
C ILE A 583 15.00 25.03 5.37
N PHE A 584 15.12 25.45 4.11
CA PHE A 584 16.39 25.68 3.43
C PHE A 584 16.50 27.15 2.97
N PRO A 585 16.67 28.10 3.90
CA PRO A 585 16.83 29.51 3.53
C PRO A 585 18.04 29.69 2.62
N SER A 586 17.94 30.61 1.67
CA SER A 586 18.98 30.88 0.65
C SER A 586 20.34 31.22 1.25
#